data_AF-A0A3D1M123-F1
#
_entry.id   AF-A0A3D1M123-F1
#
_cell.length_a   1.000
_cell.length_b   1.000
_cell.length_c   1.000
_cell.angle_alpha   90.00
_cell.angle_beta   90.00
_cell.angle_gamma   90.00
#
_symmetry.space_group_name_H-M   'P 1'
#
loop_
_entity.id
_entity.type
_entity.pdbx_description
1 polymer ?
#
loop_
_entity_poly.entity_id
_entity_poly.type
_entity_poly.pdbx_seq_one_letter_code
_entity_poly.pdbx_strand_id
1 'polypeptide(L)'
;RAKASFVKKIYAGLCLGFRGTPRQWRLQTIAGILLSALVLPVFVSVHSIVSWDFAVLIAVEGWHSTIFAPYFIIGAIHSGVSAVAMLMALCVWLYKLDRYIKPDHFDAIARLLIVVATTWFFFFFSNGFMLYIL
;
A
#
# COMPACT_ATOMS: atom_id res chain seq x y z
N ARG A 1 24.43 -14.94 -8.18
CA ARG A 1 25.77 -14.31 -8.04
C ARG A 1 25.99 -13.37 -9.23
N ALA A 2 26.19 -12.07 -9.01
CA ALA A 2 26.49 -11.13 -10.09
C ALA A 2 27.84 -11.49 -10.74
N LYS A 3 27.87 -11.64 -12.07
CA LYS A 3 29.07 -12.03 -12.83
C LYS A 3 29.96 -10.82 -13.20
N ALA A 4 29.38 -9.65 -13.43
CA ALA A 4 30.12 -8.45 -13.81
C ALA A 4 30.73 -7.73 -12.59
N SER A 5 32.00 -7.34 -12.71
CA SER A 5 32.78 -6.69 -11.64
C SER A 5 32.14 -5.41 -11.12
N PHE A 6 31.61 -4.57 -12.03
CA PHE A 6 30.91 -3.34 -11.67
C PHE A 6 29.61 -3.59 -10.89
N VAL A 7 28.77 -4.50 -11.38
CA VAL A 7 27.52 -4.89 -10.72
C VAL A 7 27.78 -5.44 -9.33
N LYS A 8 28.84 -6.24 -9.15
CA LYS A 8 29.25 -6.75 -7.85
C LYS A 8 29.63 -5.64 -6.86
N LYS A 9 30.31 -4.58 -7.32
CA LYS A 9 30.66 -3.41 -6.48
C LYS A 9 29.41 -2.66 -6.02
N ILE A 10 28.44 -2.46 -6.91
CA ILE A 10 27.16 -1.80 -6.56
C ILE A 10 26.41 -2.61 -5.51
N TYR A 11 26.17 -3.91 -5.73
CA TYR A 11 25.49 -4.75 -4.75
C TYR A 11 26.24 -4.85 -3.42
N ALA A 12 27.58 -4.82 -3.45
CA ALA A 12 28.41 -4.79 -2.23
C ALA A 12 28.27 -3.48 -1.45
N GLY A 13 28.06 -2.35 -2.14
CA GLY A 13 27.73 -1.08 -1.49
C GLY A 13 26.31 -1.09 -0.90
N LEU A 14 25.32 -1.50 -1.70
CA LEU A 14 23.90 -1.50 -1.30
C LEU A 14 23.59 -2.47 -0.15
N CYS A 15 24.35 -3.57 -0.02
CA CYS A 15 24.13 -4.51 1.09
C CYS A 15 24.71 -4.02 2.43
N LEU A 16 25.41 -2.89 2.47
CA LEU A 16 25.96 -2.26 3.67
C LEU A 16 26.75 -3.23 4.58
N GLY A 17 27.42 -4.22 3.98
CA GLY A 17 28.18 -5.23 4.72
C GLY A 17 27.34 -6.29 5.44
N PHE A 18 26.08 -6.50 5.07
CA PHE A 18 25.25 -7.58 5.59
C PHE A 18 25.89 -8.95 5.29
N ARG A 19 26.13 -9.74 6.35
CA ARG A 19 26.79 -11.07 6.28
C ARG A 19 25.90 -12.20 6.80
N GLY A 20 24.69 -11.89 7.28
CA GLY A 20 23.75 -12.87 7.81
C GLY A 20 24.16 -13.44 9.17
N THR A 21 24.89 -12.67 9.99
CA THR A 21 25.24 -13.13 11.35
C THR A 21 23.98 -13.23 12.22
N PRO A 22 23.97 -14.08 13.27
CA PRO A 22 22.82 -14.19 14.17
C PRO A 22 22.39 -12.85 14.77
N ARG A 23 23.36 -11.97 15.09
CA ARG A 23 23.09 -10.60 15.56
C ARG A 23 22.38 -9.75 14.52
N GLN A 24 22.81 -9.80 13.25
CA GLN A 24 22.18 -9.05 12.16
C GLN A 24 20.74 -9.52 11.91
N TRP A 25 20.49 -10.83 11.92
CA TRP A 25 19.14 -11.38 11.78
C TRP A 25 18.24 -10.96 12.94
N ARG A 26 18.73 -11.00 14.18
CA ARG A 26 17.96 -10.54 15.35
C ARG A 26 17.56 -9.07 15.20
N LEU A 27 18.48 -8.21 14.77
CA LEU A 27 18.19 -6.80 14.51
C LEU A 27 17.18 -6.61 13.38
N GLN A 28 17.32 -7.35 12.27
CA GLN A 28 16.39 -7.27 11.14
C GLN A 28 14.96 -7.65 11.55
N THR A 29 14.78 -8.69 12.37
CA THR A 29 13.45 -9.09 12.86
C THR A 29 12.85 -8.00 13.75
N ILE A 30 13.60 -7.48 14.71
CA ILE A 30 13.12 -6.44 15.63
C ILE A 30 12.79 -5.16 14.86
N ALA A 31 13.70 -4.71 14.00
CA ALA A 31 13.51 -3.52 13.18
C ALA A 31 12.31 -3.67 12.23
N GLY A 32 12.13 -4.85 11.63
CA GLY A 32 10.99 -5.12 10.75
C GLY A 32 9.64 -5.00 11.47
N ILE A 33 9.54 -5.53 12.69
CA ILE A 33 8.32 -5.42 13.50
C ILE A 33 8.07 -3.97 13.91
N LEU A 34 9.09 -3.28 14.43
CA LEU A 34 8.96 -1.88 14.87
C LEU A 34 8.59 -0.95 13.71
N LEU A 35 9.24 -1.12 12.56
CA LEU A 35 8.95 -0.31 11.37
C LEU A 35 7.54 -0.59 10.85
N SER A 36 7.11 -1.85 10.83
CA SER A 36 5.73 -2.21 10.43
C SER A 36 4.69 -1.57 11.35
N ALA A 37 4.94 -1.58 12.67
CA ALA A 37 4.07 -0.94 13.65
C ALA A 37 4.02 0.59 13.47
N LEU A 38 5.14 1.22 13.11
CA LEU A 38 5.23 2.66 12.87
C LEU A 38 4.58 3.08 11.53
N VAL A 39 4.67 2.25 10.50
CA VAL A 39 4.16 2.58 9.16
C VAL A 39 2.63 2.69 9.16
N LEU A 40 1.90 1.88 9.95
CA LEU A 40 0.44 1.93 10.02
C LEU A 40 -0.13 3.31 10.42
N PRO A 41 0.27 3.93 11.55
CA PRO A 41 -0.22 5.26 11.90
C PRO A 41 0.28 6.35 10.95
N VAL A 42 1.49 6.21 10.39
CA VAL A 42 2.02 7.15 9.39
C VAL A 42 1.18 7.09 8.11
N PHE A 43 0.78 5.89 7.67
CA PHE A 43 -0.09 5.72 6.51
C PHE A 43 -1.44 6.40 6.74
N VAL A 44 -2.07 6.16 7.89
CA VAL A 44 -3.35 6.79 8.25
C VAL A 44 -3.22 8.32 8.30
N SER A 45 -2.14 8.84 8.90
CA SER A 45 -1.96 10.28 9.03
C SER A 45 -1.71 10.98 7.69
N VAL A 46 -0.82 10.44 6.85
CA VAL A 46 -0.50 11.03 5.54
C VAL A 46 -1.75 11.12 4.66
N HIS A 47 -2.55 10.05 4.59
CA HIS A 47 -3.77 10.06 3.78
C HIS A 47 -4.90 10.92 4.38
N SER A 48 -4.94 11.08 5.72
CA SER A 48 -5.88 12.00 6.35
C SER A 48 -5.53 13.46 6.07
N ILE A 49 -4.25 13.82 6.18
CA ILE A 49 -3.78 15.21 5.96
C ILE A 49 -4.06 15.63 4.52
N VAL A 50 -3.66 14.82 3.53
CA VAL A 50 -3.94 15.12 2.11
C VAL A 50 -5.44 15.24 1.86
N SER A 51 -6.26 14.42 2.52
CA SER A 51 -7.71 14.54 2.40
C SER A 51 -8.26 15.82 3.01
N TRP A 52 -7.72 16.28 4.13
CA TRP A 52 -8.15 17.53 4.77
C TRP A 52 -7.73 18.77 4.00
N ASP A 53 -6.59 18.73 3.30
CA ASP A 53 -6.20 19.80 2.39
C ASP A 53 -7.30 20.05 1.34
N PHE A 54 -7.98 19.01 0.87
CA PHE A 54 -9.16 19.16 0.00
C PHE A 54 -10.42 19.55 0.77
N ALA A 55 -10.64 18.97 1.96
CA ALA A 55 -11.88 19.17 2.69
C ALA A 55 -12.04 20.57 3.30
N VAL A 56 -10.95 21.30 3.53
CA VAL A 56 -10.96 22.66 4.08
C VAL A 56 -11.05 23.73 2.99
N LEU A 57 -10.88 23.38 1.71
CA LEU A 57 -11.02 24.33 0.60
C LEU A 57 -12.47 24.79 0.46
N ILE A 58 -12.73 26.06 0.80
CA ILE A 58 -14.07 26.68 0.77
C ILE A 58 -14.58 26.92 -0.65
N ALA A 59 -13.70 26.91 -1.63
CA ALA A 59 -14.05 27.25 -3.00
C ALA A 59 -14.85 26.16 -3.75
N VAL A 60 -14.97 24.94 -3.21
CA VAL A 60 -15.62 23.82 -3.92
C VAL A 60 -16.77 23.25 -3.09
N GLU A 61 -17.99 23.46 -3.57
CA GLU A 61 -19.20 22.91 -2.96
C GLU A 61 -19.12 21.38 -2.87
N GLY A 62 -19.41 20.84 -1.68
CA GLY A 62 -19.41 19.40 -1.42
C GLY A 62 -18.08 18.76 -0.99
N TRP A 63 -17.00 19.53 -0.92
CA TRP A 63 -15.73 19.00 -0.38
C TRP A 63 -15.63 19.15 1.15
N HIS A 64 -16.42 20.04 1.74
CA HIS A 64 -16.56 20.18 3.18
C HIS A 64 -17.28 18.98 3.82
N SER A 65 -16.51 17.93 4.13
CA SER A 65 -17.06 16.70 4.70
C SER A 65 -16.08 16.09 5.69
N THR A 66 -16.58 15.65 6.84
CA THR A 66 -15.77 14.94 7.85
C THR A 66 -15.45 13.50 7.46
N ILE A 67 -16.19 12.93 6.50
CA ILE A 67 -16.00 11.55 6.01
C ILE A 67 -14.89 11.45 4.95
N PHE A 68 -14.38 12.58 4.48
CA PHE A 68 -13.37 12.63 3.43
C PHE A 68 -12.09 11.88 3.82
N ALA A 69 -11.61 12.06 5.04
CA ALA A 69 -10.40 11.38 5.53
C ALA A 69 -10.50 9.84 5.49
N PRO A 70 -11.51 9.18 6.12
CA PRO A 70 -11.66 7.73 6.02
C PRO A 70 -11.94 7.25 4.58
N TYR A 71 -12.66 8.05 3.78
CA TYR A 71 -12.88 7.74 2.36
C TYR A 71 -11.57 7.70 1.56
N PHE A 72 -10.69 8.69 1.74
CA PHE A 72 -9.38 8.75 1.08
C PHE A 72 -8.46 7.61 1.51
N ILE A 73 -8.44 7.26 2.79
CA ILE A 73 -7.65 6.14 3.30
C ILE A 73 -8.05 4.83 2.60
N ILE A 74 -9.35 4.55 2.53
CA ILE A 74 -9.85 3.31 1.91
C ILE A 74 -9.63 3.34 0.40
N GLY A 75 -9.75 4.50 -0.25
CA GLY A 75 -9.40 4.68 -1.65
C GLY A 75 -7.92 4.41 -1.94
N ALA A 76 -7.03 4.81 -1.03
CA ALA A 76 -5.60 4.53 -1.12
C ALA A 76 -5.30 3.02 -0.97
N ILE A 77 -5.96 2.34 -0.03
CA ILE A 77 -5.86 0.86 0.10
C ILE A 77 -6.38 0.19 -1.17
N HIS A 78 -7.54 0.61 -1.69
CA HIS A 78 -8.16 0.04 -2.88
C HIS A 78 -7.23 0.14 -4.11
N SER A 79 -6.72 1.33 -4.39
CA SER A 79 -5.81 1.57 -5.52
C SER A 79 -4.46 0.87 -5.33
N GLY A 80 -3.91 0.86 -4.12
CA GLY A 80 -2.65 0.17 -3.79
C GLY A 80 -2.74 -1.35 -3.97
N VAL A 81 -3.77 -1.98 -3.42
CA VAL A 81 -3.99 -3.44 -3.55
C VAL A 81 -4.24 -3.82 -5.02
N SER A 82 -4.98 -3.00 -5.77
CA SER A 82 -5.19 -3.19 -7.21
C SER A 82 -3.88 -3.13 -8.00
N ALA A 83 -3.00 -2.16 -7.68
CA ALA A 83 -1.69 -2.04 -8.31
C ALA A 83 -0.80 -3.25 -8.01
N VAL A 84 -0.83 -3.77 -6.78
CA VAL A 84 -0.11 -5.00 -6.41
C VAL A 84 -0.63 -6.20 -7.19
N ALA A 85 -1.96 -6.37 -7.30
CA ALA A 85 -2.56 -7.45 -8.09
C ALA A 85 -2.13 -7.38 -9.56
N MET A 86 -2.14 -6.19 -10.15
CA MET A 86 -1.68 -5.95 -11.51
C MET A 86 -0.20 -6.31 -11.69
N LEU A 87 0.67 -5.85 -10.78
CA LEU A 87 2.10 -6.15 -10.84
C LEU A 87 2.38 -7.65 -10.66
N MET A 88 1.64 -8.34 -9.79
CA MET A 88 1.74 -9.79 -9.66
C MET A 88 1.39 -10.51 -10.95
N ALA A 89 0.29 -10.12 -11.60
CA ALA A 89 -0.11 -10.67 -12.90
C ALA A 89 0.96 -10.43 -13.96
N LEU A 90 1.51 -9.21 -14.05
CA LEU A 90 2.60 -8.86 -14.96
C LEU A 90 3.86 -9.67 -14.68
N CYS A 91 4.22 -9.84 -13.41
CA CYS A 91 5.38 -10.63 -13.00
C CYS A 91 5.27 -12.10 -13.40
N VAL A 92 4.09 -12.71 -13.21
CA VAL A 92 3.84 -14.08 -13.65
C VAL A 92 3.89 -14.17 -15.18
N TRP A 93 3.28 -13.22 -15.88
CA TRP A 93 3.21 -13.23 -17.33
C TRP A 93 4.58 -13.06 -18.00
N LEU A 94 5.36 -12.05 -17.58
CA LEU A 94 6.66 -11.68 -18.16
C LEU A 94 7.80 -12.58 -17.69
N TYR A 95 7.87 -12.87 -16.39
CA TYR A 95 9.02 -13.54 -15.78
C TYR A 95 8.78 -15.00 -15.40
N LYS A 96 7.58 -15.54 -15.67
CA LYS A 96 7.21 -16.94 -15.37
C LYS A 96 7.47 -17.32 -13.90
N LEU A 97 6.99 -16.47 -12.99
CA LEU A 97 7.14 -16.61 -11.55
C LEU A 97 6.01 -17.43 -10.89
N ASP A 98 5.27 -18.24 -11.66
CA ASP A 98 4.13 -19.04 -11.19
C ASP A 98 4.48 -19.99 -10.03
N ARG A 99 5.73 -20.46 -9.94
CA ARG A 99 6.23 -21.25 -8.80
C ARG A 99 6.23 -20.50 -7.46
N TYR A 100 6.43 -19.18 -7.51
CA TYR A 100 6.50 -18.32 -6.33
C TYR A 100 5.17 -17.62 -6.09
N ILE A 101 4.56 -17.07 -7.14
CA ILE A 101 3.27 -16.38 -7.10
C ILE A 101 2.19 -17.38 -7.49
N LYS A 102 1.68 -18.10 -6.48
CA LYS A 102 0.64 -19.12 -6.64
C LYS A 102 -0.75 -18.51 -6.83
N PRO A 103 -1.71 -19.26 -7.40
CA PRO A 103 -3.12 -18.86 -7.49
C PRO A 103 -3.71 -18.43 -6.13
N ASP A 104 -3.31 -19.08 -5.03
CA ASP A 104 -3.77 -18.72 -3.67
C ASP A 104 -3.44 -17.27 -3.27
N HIS A 105 -2.32 -16.73 -3.77
CA HIS A 105 -1.96 -15.33 -3.52
C HIS A 105 -2.88 -14.37 -4.28
N PHE A 106 -3.29 -14.72 -5.50
CA PHE A 106 -4.27 -13.93 -6.26
C PHE A 106 -5.65 -14.00 -5.59
N ASP A 107 -6.06 -15.17 -5.14
CA ASP A 107 -7.33 -15.38 -4.45
C ASP A 107 -7.40 -14.61 -3.11
N ALA A 108 -6.31 -14.61 -2.33
CA ALA A 108 -6.20 -13.80 -1.11
C ALA A 108 -6.33 -12.29 -1.40
N ILE A 109 -5.64 -11.79 -2.43
CA ILE A 109 -5.71 -10.38 -2.82
C ILE A 109 -7.08 -10.02 -3.40
N ALA A 110 -7.69 -10.88 -4.20
CA ALA A 110 -9.02 -10.66 -4.74
C ALA A 110 -10.07 -10.54 -3.63
N ARG A 111 -10.03 -11.42 -2.61
CA ARG A 111 -10.90 -11.31 -1.43
C ARG A 111 -10.70 -9.99 -0.68
N LEU A 112 -9.45 -9.58 -0.46
CA LEU A 112 -9.14 -8.30 0.18
C LEU A 112 -9.71 -7.14 -0.65
N LEU A 113 -9.54 -7.18 -1.97
CA LEU A 113 -9.99 -6.13 -2.89
C LEU A 113 -11.53 -6.02 -2.89
N ILE A 114 -12.27 -7.13 -2.85
CA ILE A 114 -13.73 -7.12 -2.72
C ILE A 114 -14.18 -6.41 -1.44
N VAL A 115 -13.57 -6.72 -0.30
CA VAL A 115 -13.91 -6.10 0.99
C VAL A 115 -13.64 -4.59 0.95
N VAL A 116 -12.46 -4.21 0.47
CA VAL A 116 -12.04 -2.79 0.40
C VAL A 116 -12.89 -2.02 -0.61
N ALA A 117 -13.16 -2.59 -1.80
CA ALA A 117 -13.97 -1.96 -2.84
C ALA A 117 -15.41 -1.74 -2.38
N THR A 118 -16.02 -2.73 -1.71
CA THR A 118 -17.38 -2.60 -1.17
C THR A 118 -17.45 -1.53 -0.09
N THR A 119 -16.43 -1.47 0.78
CA THR A 119 -16.34 -0.45 1.84
C THR A 119 -16.17 0.95 1.23
N TRP A 120 -15.31 1.09 0.21
CA TRP A 120 -15.11 2.34 -0.50
C TRP A 120 -16.40 2.80 -1.19
N PHE A 121 -17.09 1.88 -1.86
CA PHE A 121 -18.36 2.12 -2.53
C PHE A 121 -19.43 2.59 -1.54
N PHE A 122 -19.52 1.97 -0.36
CA PHE A 122 -20.41 2.43 0.71
C PHE A 122 -20.12 3.88 1.12
N PHE A 123 -18.86 4.25 1.32
CA PHE A 123 -18.50 5.64 1.65
C PHE A 123 -18.80 6.62 0.53
N PHE A 124 -18.59 6.22 -0.73
CA PHE A 124 -18.94 7.03 -1.89
C PHE A 124 -20.44 7.37 -1.92
N PHE A 125 -21.30 6.36 -1.73
CA PHE A 125 -22.75 6.57 -1.68
C PHE A 125 -23.18 7.38 -0.47
N SER A 126 -22.61 7.12 0.70
CA SER A 126 -22.93 7.86 1.93
C SER A 126 -22.60 9.35 1.80
N ASN A 127 -21.43 9.69 1.25
CA ASN A 127 -21.05 11.09 1.03
C ASN A 127 -21.95 11.76 -0.02
N GLY A 128 -22.27 11.08 -1.13
CA GLY A 128 -23.17 11.60 -2.16
C GLY A 128 -24.60 11.81 -1.66
N PHE A 129 -25.12 10.91 -0.81
CA PHE A 129 -26.43 11.03 -0.19
C PHE A 129 -26.50 12.22 0.79
N MET A 130 -25.46 12.40 1.62
CA MET A 130 -25.37 13.55 2.53
C MET A 130 -25.37 14.88 1.76
N LEU A 131 -24.70 14.93 0.61
CA LEU A 131 -24.65 16.07 -0.30
C LEU A 131 -25.97 16.38 -1.00
N TYR A 132 -26.86 15.40 -1.16
CA TYR A 132 -28.16 15.57 -1.82
C TYR A 132 -29.25 16.07 -0.85
N ILE A 133 -29.08 15.85 0.45
CA ILE A 133 -30.07 16.21 1.49
C ILE A 133 -29.83 17.61 2.09
N LEU A 134 -28.60 18.13 2.00
CA LEU A 134 -28.21 19.48 2.41
C LEU A 134 -28.33 20.46 1.24
#